data_AF-A0A6L3ILB4-F1
#
_entry.id   AF-A0A6L3ILB4-F1
#
_cell.length_a   1.000
_cell.length_b   1.000
_cell.length_c   1.000
_cell.angle_alpha   90.00
_cell.angle_beta   90.00
_cell.angle_gamma   90.00
#
_symmetry.space_group_name_H-M   'P 1'
#
loop_
_entity.id
_entity.type
_entity.pdbx_description
1 polymer ?
#
loop_
_entity_poly.entity_id
_entity_poly.type
_entity_poly.pdbx_seq_one_letter_code
_entity_poly.pdbx_strand_id
1 'polypeptide(L)'
;MVIRVFGDLVINNPETIELELKLKRILEESDFNIVNFEAPVYCHKANKMQKSGPSLYQSNKTLAWLKDNSFNIVSLANNHIMDYGEEAFEETINRLGGIHHVGAGDWENAYSPLILEQDDVTVAIFSMAELQFGILYEQHDKYMKGGAWINHPSVNNIIKRTKKVVDYVIMIAHAGLEDEDIPLPEWRERYRELIDVGCDVIIGGHTHMVQGCEIFKEKLICYSLGNFVFERNLAKKDSWCIGEFVSLSLSRKGIEYNIFGTRFFNNRVELISDEYWKEKLDLLNKKLGEGYENEINRICIKKMDAYNMLFSMGGYIYPNRYLWKSIIRYFLRRCDNIHVLNNLQCESHRWTIMRALRKKNGL
;
A
#
# COMPACT_ATOMS: atom_id res chain seq x y z
N MET A 1 14.31 3.75 -20.33
CA MET A 1 13.70 4.01 -19.01
C MET A 1 13.53 2.73 -18.19
N VAL A 2 14.16 2.66 -17.02
CA VAL A 2 14.08 1.60 -16.02
C VAL A 2 13.47 2.17 -14.74
N ILE A 3 12.31 1.65 -14.34
CA ILE A 3 11.59 2.06 -13.13
C ILE A 3 11.56 0.87 -12.16
N ARG A 4 11.92 1.10 -10.90
CA ARG A 4 11.77 0.09 -9.85
C ARG A 4 10.79 0.54 -8.79
N VAL A 5 9.91 -0.35 -8.36
CA VAL A 5 8.89 -0.06 -7.36
C VAL A 5 9.05 -1.01 -6.19
N PHE A 6 9.26 -0.43 -5.01
CA PHE A 6 9.46 -1.11 -3.74
C PHE A 6 8.20 -0.97 -2.86
N GLY A 7 8.01 -1.96 -1.99
CA GLY A 7 6.89 -2.00 -1.06
C GLY A 7 6.98 -0.98 0.08
N ASP A 8 6.32 -1.32 1.18
CA ASP A 8 6.05 -0.42 2.29
C ASP A 8 7.32 -0.01 3.06
N LEU A 9 7.48 1.29 3.32
CA LEU A 9 8.61 1.87 4.04
C LEU A 9 8.16 2.75 5.21
N VAL A 10 8.56 2.35 6.42
CA VAL A 10 8.45 3.12 7.67
C VAL A 10 9.77 2.98 8.44
N ILE A 11 10.45 4.10 8.64
CA ILE A 11 11.80 4.19 9.18
C ILE A 11 11.83 5.25 10.30
N ASN A 12 12.21 4.80 11.50
CA ASN A 12 12.37 5.64 12.68
C ASN A 12 13.85 5.92 12.99
N ASN A 13 14.78 5.05 12.61
CA ASN A 13 16.22 5.18 12.85
C ASN A 13 17.02 4.92 11.55
N PRO A 14 16.89 5.79 10.54
CA PRO A 14 17.47 5.58 9.20
C PRO A 14 18.98 5.34 9.22
N GLU A 15 19.70 5.99 10.14
CA GLU A 15 21.15 5.83 10.31
C GLU A 15 21.60 4.41 10.66
N THR A 16 20.68 3.56 11.13
CA THR A 16 21.01 2.17 11.47
C THR A 16 20.71 1.19 10.34
N ILE A 17 20.01 1.65 9.29
CA ILE A 17 19.56 0.77 8.21
C ILE A 17 20.59 0.72 7.09
N GLU A 18 21.05 -0.48 6.79
CA GLU A 18 22.01 -0.75 5.73
C GLU A 18 21.37 -1.54 4.58
N LEU A 19 21.63 -1.13 3.34
CA LEU A 19 21.33 -1.93 2.16
C LEU A 19 22.55 -2.77 1.76
N GLU A 20 22.33 -4.03 1.43
CA GLU A 20 23.35 -4.89 0.84
C GLU A 20 23.95 -4.25 -0.44
N LEU A 21 25.26 -4.41 -0.64
CA LEU A 21 25.99 -3.82 -1.78
C LEU A 21 25.38 -4.16 -3.15
N LYS A 22 24.90 -5.40 -3.34
CA LYS A 22 24.27 -5.81 -4.61
C LYS A 22 22.98 -5.01 -4.84
N LEU A 23 22.16 -4.82 -3.82
CA LEU A 23 20.95 -4.00 -3.90
C LEU A 23 21.27 -2.53 -4.17
N LYS A 24 22.30 -1.96 -3.52
CA LYS A 24 22.74 -0.58 -3.78
C LYS A 24 23.12 -0.36 -5.25
N ARG A 25 23.92 -1.27 -5.82
CA ARG A 25 24.30 -1.21 -7.24
C ARG A 25 23.09 -1.30 -8.16
N ILE A 26 22.15 -2.20 -7.86
CA ILE A 26 20.88 -2.28 -8.60
C ILE A 26 20.24 -0.89 -8.59
N LEU A 27 19.96 -0.32 -7.41
CA LEU A 27 19.33 1.01 -7.27
C LEU A 27 20.04 2.12 -8.06
N GLU A 28 21.38 2.15 -8.06
CA GLU A 28 22.20 3.12 -8.79
C GLU A 28 22.08 2.99 -10.34
N GLU A 29 21.72 1.81 -10.85
CA GLU A 29 21.62 1.53 -12.30
C GLU A 29 20.24 1.88 -12.91
N SER A 30 19.22 2.22 -12.11
CA SER A 30 17.90 2.64 -12.65
C SER A 30 17.80 4.14 -12.82
N ASP A 31 16.91 4.54 -13.73
CA ASP A 31 16.50 5.92 -13.88
C ASP A 31 15.62 6.37 -12.69
N PHE A 32 14.67 5.52 -12.27
CA PHE A 32 13.72 5.85 -11.20
C PHE A 32 13.53 4.72 -10.21
N ASN A 33 13.61 5.05 -8.92
CA ASN A 33 13.31 4.15 -7.80
C ASN A 33 12.19 4.76 -6.97
N ILE A 34 11.07 4.03 -6.90
CA ILE A 34 9.85 4.38 -6.20
C ILE A 34 9.72 3.53 -4.94
N VAL A 35 9.31 4.13 -3.83
CA VAL A 35 8.96 3.39 -2.61
C VAL A 35 7.66 3.91 -2.01
N ASN A 36 6.87 3.03 -1.38
CA ASN A 36 5.71 3.45 -0.62
C ASN A 36 6.12 4.06 0.73
N PHE A 37 5.98 5.39 0.84
CA PHE A 37 6.39 6.14 2.02
C PHE A 37 5.22 6.22 3.01
N GLU A 38 5.12 5.20 3.86
CA GLU A 38 3.89 4.85 4.59
C GLU A 38 3.75 5.52 5.95
N ALA A 39 3.99 6.84 5.99
CA ALA A 39 3.66 7.73 7.09
C ALA A 39 4.22 9.14 6.80
N PRO A 40 3.68 10.20 7.45
CA PRO A 40 4.27 11.52 7.36
C PRO A 40 5.58 11.59 8.16
N VAL A 41 6.44 12.52 7.77
CA VAL A 41 7.58 12.96 8.56
C VAL A 41 7.09 13.64 9.83
N TYR A 42 7.58 13.18 10.99
CA TYR A 42 7.20 13.77 12.26
C TYR A 42 7.69 15.22 12.40
N CYS A 43 6.78 16.13 12.78
CA CYS A 43 7.10 17.51 13.09
C CYS A 43 6.60 17.90 14.49
N HIS A 44 7.25 18.88 15.15
CA HIS A 44 6.89 19.25 16.53
C HIS A 44 5.50 19.88 16.68
N LYS A 45 4.93 20.41 15.59
CA LYS A 45 3.57 20.98 15.57
C LYS A 45 2.50 19.93 15.29
N ALA A 46 2.90 18.69 14.98
CA ALA A 46 2.00 17.64 14.55
C ALA A 46 1.06 17.19 15.67
N ASN A 47 -0.23 17.08 15.35
CA ASN A 47 -1.22 16.50 16.23
C ASN A 47 -1.65 15.14 15.70
N LYS A 48 -1.64 14.14 16.59
CA LYS A 48 -2.10 12.80 16.25
C LYS A 48 -3.56 12.84 15.78
N MET A 49 -3.82 12.37 14.56
CA MET A 49 -5.16 12.24 14.02
C MET A 49 -5.98 11.24 14.83
N GLN A 50 -7.26 11.54 15.04
CA GLN A 50 -8.20 10.59 15.61
C GLN A 50 -8.57 9.54 14.56
N LYS A 51 -7.98 8.35 14.67
CA LYS A 51 -8.21 7.23 13.74
C LYS A 51 -8.26 5.88 14.45
N SER A 52 -8.74 4.89 13.71
CA SER A 52 -8.58 3.47 14.05
C SER A 52 -7.15 3.01 13.80
N GLY A 53 -6.66 2.09 14.63
CA GLY A 53 -5.34 1.47 14.45
C GLY A 53 -4.17 2.29 15.02
N PRO A 54 -2.92 1.87 14.75
CA PRO A 54 -1.76 2.63 15.15
C PRO A 54 -1.64 3.95 14.41
N SER A 55 -0.91 4.91 15.00
CA SER A 55 -0.36 6.03 14.24
C SER A 55 1.13 5.81 14.00
N LEU A 56 1.57 6.07 12.77
CA LEU A 56 2.91 5.89 12.28
C LEU A 56 3.50 7.23 11.85
N TYR A 57 4.82 7.33 11.94
CA TYR A 57 5.58 8.51 11.52
C TYR A 57 6.96 8.07 11.00
N GLN A 58 7.53 8.92 10.16
CA GLN A 58 8.90 8.80 9.66
C GLN A 58 9.83 9.71 10.45
N SER A 59 11.09 9.30 10.60
CA SER A 59 12.15 10.17 11.09
C SER A 59 12.37 11.35 10.14
N ASN A 60 12.77 12.51 10.70
CA ASN A 60 13.18 13.67 9.92
C ASN A 60 14.41 13.41 9.02
N LYS A 61 15.14 12.33 9.28
CA LYS A 61 16.31 11.91 8.49
C LYS A 61 15.96 10.92 7.37
N THR A 62 14.73 10.38 7.33
CA THR A 62 14.36 9.32 6.37
C THR A 62 14.49 9.80 4.92
N LEU A 63 14.14 11.06 4.64
CA LEU A 63 14.26 11.62 3.28
C LEU A 63 15.72 11.76 2.81
N ALA A 64 16.65 12.01 3.73
CA ALA A 64 18.09 12.00 3.40
C ALA A 64 18.54 10.58 3.10
N TRP A 65 18.13 9.60 3.91
CA TRP A 65 18.42 8.18 3.68
C TRP A 65 17.88 7.69 2.33
N LEU A 66 16.69 8.13 1.91
CA LEU A 66 16.15 7.81 0.59
C LEU A 66 17.07 8.30 -0.53
N LYS A 67 17.51 9.57 -0.47
CA LYS A 67 18.43 10.15 -1.46
C LYS A 67 19.77 9.42 -1.49
N ASP A 68 20.34 9.14 -0.32
CA ASP A 68 21.63 8.45 -0.17
C ASP A 68 21.58 7.00 -0.70
N ASN A 69 20.39 6.42 -0.83
CA ASN A 69 20.16 5.09 -1.41
C ASN A 69 19.42 5.15 -2.76
N SER A 70 19.56 6.26 -3.49
CA SER A 70 19.09 6.42 -4.88
C SER A 70 17.57 6.30 -5.08
N PHE A 71 16.77 6.52 -4.03
CA PHE A 71 15.31 6.69 -4.16
C PHE A 71 14.99 8.13 -4.55
N ASN A 72 14.21 8.29 -5.62
CA ASN A 72 13.90 9.60 -6.21
C ASN A 72 12.40 9.83 -6.42
N ILE A 73 11.55 8.85 -6.13
CA ILE A 73 10.09 8.99 -6.14
C ILE A 73 9.51 8.33 -4.88
N VAL A 74 8.50 8.95 -4.26
CA VAL A 74 7.70 8.34 -3.20
C VAL A 74 6.22 8.29 -3.58
N SER A 75 5.58 7.16 -3.33
CA SER A 75 4.11 7.08 -3.34
C SER A 75 3.57 7.41 -1.95
N LEU A 76 2.60 8.33 -1.90
CA LEU A 76 2.07 8.86 -0.65
C LEU A 76 0.60 8.49 -0.41
N ALA A 77 -0.09 7.88 -1.38
CA ALA A 77 -1.44 7.40 -1.15
C ALA A 77 -1.38 6.13 -0.29
N ASN A 78 -1.55 6.30 1.01
CA ASN A 78 -1.68 5.22 1.98
C ASN A 78 -2.49 5.70 3.18
N ASN A 79 -2.97 4.78 3.99
CA ASN A 79 -3.82 5.05 5.15
C ASN A 79 -3.09 5.76 6.31
N HIS A 80 -1.77 5.92 6.22
CA HIS A 80 -0.93 6.49 7.27
C HIS A 80 -0.44 7.91 6.98
N ILE A 81 -0.56 8.42 5.75
CA ILE A 81 0.01 9.72 5.33
C ILE A 81 -0.50 10.92 6.14
N MET A 82 -1.71 10.83 6.71
CA MET A 82 -2.32 11.90 7.55
C MET A 82 -2.33 11.58 9.04
N ASP A 83 -1.61 10.55 9.51
CA ASP A 83 -1.65 10.08 10.91
C ASP A 83 -1.35 11.14 11.97
N TYR A 84 -0.61 12.16 11.57
CA TYR A 84 -0.13 13.26 12.40
C TYR A 84 -0.64 14.62 11.92
N GLY A 85 -1.78 14.60 11.21
CA GLY A 85 -2.49 15.80 10.77
C GLY A 85 -1.87 16.47 9.55
N GLU A 86 -2.51 17.56 9.14
CA GLU A 86 -2.13 18.33 7.96
C GLU A 86 -0.74 18.97 8.11
N GLU A 87 -0.36 19.40 9.32
CA GLU A 87 0.94 20.01 9.56
C GLU A 87 2.10 19.04 9.32
N ALA A 88 1.94 17.76 9.68
CA ALA A 88 2.95 16.73 9.40
C ALA A 88 2.98 16.36 7.91
N PHE A 89 1.80 16.33 7.26
CA PHE A 89 1.70 16.13 5.82
C PHE A 89 2.43 17.24 5.05
N GLU A 90 2.14 18.51 5.35
CA GLU A 90 2.79 19.65 4.71
C GLU A 90 4.30 19.65 4.95
N GLU A 91 4.74 19.36 6.18
CA GLU A 91 6.16 19.23 6.48
C GLU A 91 6.81 18.13 5.65
N THR A 92 6.11 17.02 5.43
CA THR A 92 6.58 15.92 4.57
C THR A 92 6.79 16.43 3.15
N ILE A 93 5.78 17.05 2.55
CA ILE A 93 5.86 17.58 1.17
C ILE A 93 6.98 18.60 1.04
N ASN A 94 7.07 19.56 1.97
CA ASN A 94 8.09 20.62 1.94
C ASN A 94 9.52 20.07 2.05
N ARG A 95 9.72 18.92 2.70
CA ARG A 95 11.05 18.32 2.92
C ARG A 95 11.51 17.35 1.84
N LEU A 96 10.65 16.94 0.90
CA LEU A 96 11.01 16.00 -0.16
C LEU A 96 12.26 16.47 -0.94
N GLY A 97 12.40 17.78 -1.12
CA GLY A 97 13.66 18.44 -1.50
C GLY A 97 14.32 17.84 -2.75
N GLY A 98 13.55 17.52 -3.78
CA GLY A 98 14.03 16.90 -5.03
C GLY A 98 13.61 15.43 -5.23
N ILE A 99 13.03 14.79 -4.22
CA ILE A 99 12.28 13.54 -4.40
C ILE A 99 10.90 13.90 -4.97
N HIS A 100 10.50 13.29 -6.09
CA HIS A 100 9.16 13.44 -6.62
C HIS A 100 8.14 12.68 -5.77
N HIS A 101 6.88 13.12 -5.76
CA HIS A 101 5.82 12.40 -5.09
C HIS A 101 4.57 12.26 -5.96
N VAL A 102 3.71 11.32 -5.58
CA VAL A 102 2.42 11.08 -6.24
C VAL A 102 1.41 10.54 -5.22
N GLY A 103 0.13 10.82 -5.46
CA GLY A 103 -0.99 10.16 -4.77
C GLY A 103 -1.46 10.83 -3.49
N ALA A 104 -0.90 11.98 -3.11
CA ALA A 104 -1.42 12.78 -2.00
C ALA A 104 -1.25 14.28 -2.26
N GLY A 105 -2.13 15.08 -1.66
CA GLY A 105 -2.22 16.52 -1.84
C GLY A 105 -3.62 17.03 -1.57
N ASP A 106 -3.92 18.23 -2.04
CA ASP A 106 -5.32 18.59 -2.31
C ASP A 106 -5.89 17.69 -3.42
N TRP A 107 -7.18 17.85 -3.73
CA TRP A 107 -7.85 17.03 -4.73
C TRP A 107 -7.13 16.99 -6.09
N GLU A 108 -6.67 18.13 -6.59
CA GLU A 108 -6.03 18.20 -7.90
C GLU A 108 -4.67 17.49 -7.88
N ASN A 109 -3.86 17.74 -6.86
CA ASN A 109 -2.54 17.16 -6.73
C ASN A 109 -2.59 15.66 -6.39
N ALA A 110 -3.49 15.22 -5.53
CA ALA A 110 -3.62 13.82 -5.13
C ALA A 110 -3.96 12.92 -6.33
N TYR A 111 -4.84 13.39 -7.22
CA TYR A 111 -5.27 12.65 -8.41
C TYR A 111 -4.44 12.94 -9.67
N SER A 112 -3.45 13.83 -9.61
CA SER A 112 -2.55 14.10 -10.72
C SER A 112 -1.46 13.02 -10.84
N PRO A 113 -1.17 12.51 -12.05
CA PRO A 113 -0.06 11.60 -12.23
C PRO A 113 1.28 12.34 -12.18
N LEU A 114 2.32 11.64 -11.76
CA LEU A 114 3.69 12.01 -12.11
C LEU A 114 3.96 11.55 -13.54
N ILE A 115 4.29 12.47 -14.44
CA ILE A 115 4.65 12.14 -15.83
C ILE A 115 6.17 12.15 -15.94
N LEU A 116 6.73 11.02 -16.38
CA LEU A 116 8.14 10.84 -16.67
C LEU A 116 8.33 10.72 -18.17
N GLU A 117 9.36 11.37 -18.71
CA GLU A 117 9.71 11.30 -20.12
C GLU A 117 11.20 11.01 -20.25
N GLN A 118 11.53 9.90 -20.92
CA GLN A 118 12.92 9.52 -21.18
C GLN A 118 13.00 8.58 -22.40
N ASP A 119 14.04 8.75 -23.22
CA ASP A 119 14.30 7.90 -24.40
C ASP A 119 13.09 7.76 -25.35
N ASP A 120 12.37 8.88 -25.55
CA ASP A 120 11.10 8.96 -26.28
C ASP A 120 9.98 8.04 -25.79
N VAL A 121 9.96 7.72 -24.49
CA VAL A 121 8.86 7.02 -23.82
C VAL A 121 8.31 7.91 -22.72
N THR A 122 6.99 8.09 -22.71
CA THR A 122 6.27 8.84 -21.69
C THR A 122 5.49 7.89 -20.78
N VAL A 123 5.69 8.00 -19.47
CA VAL A 123 5.06 7.15 -18.46
C VAL A 123 4.32 8.02 -17.45
N ALA A 124 3.03 7.76 -17.25
CA ALA A 124 2.27 8.33 -16.13
C ALA A 124 2.26 7.34 -14.96
N ILE A 125 2.61 7.82 -13.78
CA ILE A 125 2.52 7.05 -12.53
C ILE A 125 1.39 7.66 -11.70
N PHE A 126 0.48 6.80 -11.25
CA PHE A 126 -0.53 7.13 -10.24
C PHE A 126 -0.22 6.37 -8.95
N SER A 127 -0.64 6.95 -7.82
CA SER A 127 -0.70 6.26 -6.54
C SER A 127 -2.05 6.53 -5.91
N MET A 128 -2.75 5.47 -5.49
CA MET A 128 -4.07 5.56 -4.88
C MET A 128 -4.22 4.50 -3.79
N ALA A 129 -5.06 4.76 -2.79
CA ALA A 129 -5.32 3.86 -1.69
C ALA A 129 -6.80 3.49 -1.59
N GLU A 130 -7.08 2.42 -0.87
CA GLU A 130 -8.42 2.16 -0.35
C GLU A 130 -8.89 3.25 0.63
N LEU A 131 -10.19 3.37 0.84
CA LEU A 131 -10.77 4.40 1.69
C LEU A 131 -10.51 4.11 3.17
N GLN A 132 -9.62 4.89 3.77
CA GLN A 132 -9.42 4.92 5.22
C GLN A 132 -9.31 6.37 5.71
N PHE A 133 -9.00 6.56 6.99
CA PHE A 133 -8.70 7.90 7.52
C PHE A 133 -7.50 8.50 6.78
N GLY A 134 -7.60 9.78 6.41
CA GLY A 134 -6.56 10.48 5.65
C GLY A 134 -6.66 10.34 4.13
N ILE A 135 -7.67 9.62 3.63
CA ILE A 135 -7.94 9.47 2.20
C ILE A 135 -9.10 10.40 1.79
N LEU A 136 -8.97 11.04 0.64
CA LEU A 136 -9.95 11.98 0.10
C LEU A 136 -11.23 11.24 -0.32
N TYR A 137 -12.33 11.53 0.37
CA TYR A 137 -13.63 10.90 0.12
C TYR A 137 -14.55 11.75 -0.76
N GLU A 138 -14.68 13.04 -0.45
CA GLU A 138 -15.57 13.99 -1.15
C GLU A 138 -14.78 15.16 -1.73
N GLN A 139 -15.21 15.63 -2.90
CA GLN A 139 -14.61 16.77 -3.60
C GLN A 139 -15.03 18.13 -3.00
N HIS A 140 -15.97 18.16 -2.05
CA HIS A 140 -16.64 19.39 -1.63
C HIS A 140 -15.75 20.40 -0.92
N ASP A 141 -14.67 19.94 -0.28
CA ASP A 141 -13.67 20.82 0.31
C ASP A 141 -12.34 20.71 -0.46
N LYS A 142 -12.14 21.64 -1.39
CA LYS A 142 -10.89 21.75 -2.16
C LYS A 142 -9.65 22.03 -1.31
N TYR A 143 -9.83 22.44 -0.06
CA TYR A 143 -8.73 22.68 0.88
C TYR A 143 -8.34 21.42 1.66
N MET A 144 -9.18 20.37 1.63
CA MET A 144 -8.87 19.11 2.28
C MET A 144 -7.69 18.43 1.59
N LYS A 145 -6.70 18.04 2.39
CA LYS A 145 -5.53 17.28 1.95
C LYS A 145 -5.64 15.83 2.37
N GLY A 146 -5.12 14.93 1.54
CA GLY A 146 -5.10 13.51 1.83
C GLY A 146 -4.58 12.68 0.66
N GLY A 147 -4.63 11.35 0.84
CA GLY A 147 -4.32 10.41 -0.23
C GLY A 147 -5.48 10.27 -1.24
N ALA A 148 -5.16 9.94 -2.49
CA ALA A 148 -6.16 9.68 -3.52
C ALA A 148 -6.89 8.35 -3.29
N TRP A 149 -8.21 8.36 -3.36
CA TRP A 149 -9.04 7.17 -3.23
C TRP A 149 -9.19 6.43 -4.57
N ILE A 150 -8.80 5.15 -4.59
CA ILE A 150 -8.78 4.31 -5.80
C ILE A 150 -10.17 3.97 -6.37
N ASN A 151 -11.20 3.94 -5.53
CA ASN A 151 -12.58 3.65 -5.97
C ASN A 151 -13.43 4.91 -6.15
N HIS A 152 -12.82 6.11 -6.15
CA HIS A 152 -13.56 7.32 -6.43
C HIS A 152 -14.12 7.31 -7.88
N PRO A 153 -15.38 7.73 -8.12
CA PRO A 153 -16.02 7.65 -9.44
C PRO A 153 -15.28 8.35 -10.59
N SER A 154 -14.40 9.33 -10.29
CA SER A 154 -13.60 10.02 -11.31
C SER A 154 -12.41 9.21 -11.82
N VAL A 155 -11.91 8.23 -11.06
CA VAL A 155 -10.62 7.55 -11.32
C VAL A 155 -10.55 6.96 -12.72
N ASN A 156 -11.60 6.25 -13.14
CA ASN A 156 -11.61 5.61 -14.46
C ASN A 156 -11.50 6.65 -15.59
N ASN A 157 -12.19 7.78 -15.45
CA ASN A 157 -12.14 8.84 -16.46
C ASN A 157 -10.79 9.55 -16.48
N ILE A 158 -10.15 9.71 -15.31
CA ILE A 158 -8.80 10.29 -15.19
C ILE A 158 -7.80 9.40 -15.93
N ILE A 159 -7.76 8.10 -15.61
CA ILE A 159 -6.84 7.15 -16.23
C ILE A 159 -7.06 7.07 -17.75
N LYS A 160 -8.33 6.97 -18.18
CA LYS A 160 -8.69 6.93 -19.60
C LYS A 160 -8.25 8.18 -20.37
N ARG A 161 -8.25 9.36 -19.74
CA ARG A 161 -7.77 10.61 -20.35
C ARG A 161 -6.25 10.64 -20.39
N THR A 162 -5.60 10.30 -19.29
CA THR A 162 -4.13 10.27 -19.21
C THR A 162 -3.52 9.29 -20.21
N LYS A 163 -4.09 8.09 -20.36
CA LYS A 163 -3.61 7.08 -21.33
C LYS A 163 -3.61 7.57 -22.78
N LYS A 164 -4.37 8.61 -23.14
CA LYS A 164 -4.38 9.17 -24.50
C LYS A 164 -3.16 10.02 -24.81
N VAL A 165 -2.42 10.46 -23.79
CA VAL A 165 -1.32 11.43 -23.91
C VAL A 165 0.01 10.89 -23.40
N VAL A 166 0.06 9.62 -22.96
CA VAL A 166 1.28 8.93 -22.52
C VAL A 166 1.34 7.53 -23.13
N ASP A 167 2.55 6.98 -23.25
CA ASP A 167 2.75 5.63 -23.77
C ASP A 167 2.33 4.56 -22.76
N TYR A 168 2.67 4.76 -21.48
CA TYR A 168 2.39 3.81 -20.42
C TYR A 168 1.77 4.44 -19.17
N VAL A 169 0.89 3.71 -18.50
CA VAL A 169 0.30 4.08 -17.22
C VAL A 169 0.60 3.01 -16.17
N ILE A 170 1.28 3.41 -15.09
CA ILE A 170 1.58 2.58 -13.93
C ILE A 170 0.70 3.03 -12.76
N MET A 171 0.03 2.09 -12.09
CA MET A 171 -0.73 2.33 -10.86
C MET A 171 -0.05 1.68 -9.67
N ILE A 172 0.23 2.47 -8.63
CA ILE A 172 0.66 1.99 -7.32
C ILE A 172 -0.55 2.02 -6.38
N ALA A 173 -1.04 0.85 -5.99
CA ALA A 173 -2.26 0.71 -5.21
C ALA A 173 -1.97 0.29 -3.76
N HIS A 174 -2.38 1.10 -2.78
CA HIS A 174 -2.23 0.77 -1.36
C HIS A 174 -3.57 0.30 -0.80
N ALA A 175 -3.87 -0.99 -1.00
CA ALA A 175 -5.16 -1.58 -0.71
C ALA A 175 -5.06 -3.10 -0.49
N GLY A 176 -5.93 -3.65 0.34
CA GLY A 176 -5.97 -5.09 0.59
C GLY A 176 -6.24 -5.47 2.04
N LEU A 177 -6.35 -6.77 2.27
CA LEU A 177 -6.57 -7.30 3.61
C LEU A 177 -5.23 -7.55 4.31
N GLU A 178 -4.93 -6.76 5.34
CA GLU A 178 -3.70 -6.92 6.14
C GLU A 178 -3.50 -8.35 6.63
N ASP A 179 -2.23 -8.78 6.67
CA ASP A 179 -1.76 -10.09 7.10
C ASP A 179 -2.23 -11.28 6.25
N GLU A 180 -2.63 -11.05 4.99
CA GLU A 180 -3.04 -12.13 4.08
C GLU A 180 -2.22 -12.11 2.78
N ASP A 181 -1.80 -13.29 2.33
CA ASP A 181 -0.98 -13.48 1.11
C ASP A 181 -1.80 -13.80 -0.15
N ILE A 182 -3.11 -13.53 -0.09
CA ILE A 182 -4.07 -13.75 -1.17
C ILE A 182 -5.01 -12.54 -1.25
N PRO A 183 -5.15 -11.89 -2.42
CA PRO A 183 -5.98 -10.70 -2.55
C PRO A 183 -7.47 -11.05 -2.42
N LEU A 184 -8.27 -10.08 -1.96
CA LEU A 184 -9.73 -10.16 -2.05
C LEU A 184 -10.18 -10.11 -3.52
N PRO A 185 -11.23 -10.87 -3.93
CA PRO A 185 -11.71 -10.90 -5.31
C PRO A 185 -12.10 -9.52 -5.82
N GLU A 186 -12.65 -8.69 -4.94
CA GLU A 186 -13.06 -7.33 -5.23
C GLU A 186 -11.86 -6.43 -5.63
N TRP A 187 -10.68 -6.64 -5.01
CA TRP A 187 -9.45 -5.96 -5.43
C TRP A 187 -8.90 -6.51 -6.75
N ARG A 188 -9.03 -7.82 -6.99
CA ARG A 188 -8.69 -8.43 -8.30
C ARG A 188 -9.52 -7.83 -9.42
N GLU A 189 -10.83 -7.74 -9.21
CA GLU A 189 -11.77 -7.14 -10.16
C GLU A 189 -11.43 -5.67 -10.39
N ARG A 190 -11.18 -4.89 -9.33
CA ARG A 190 -10.81 -3.49 -9.46
C ARG A 190 -9.52 -3.30 -10.25
N TYR A 191 -8.48 -4.10 -9.99
CA TYR A 191 -7.21 -3.98 -10.72
C TYR A 191 -7.37 -4.37 -12.20
N ARG A 192 -8.12 -5.43 -12.51
CA ARG A 192 -8.43 -5.80 -13.89
C ARG A 192 -9.25 -4.74 -14.62
N GLU A 193 -10.20 -4.10 -13.93
CA GLU A 193 -10.96 -2.97 -14.48
C GLU A 193 -10.03 -1.79 -14.82
N LEU A 194 -9.08 -1.46 -13.93
CA LEU A 194 -8.10 -0.41 -14.18
C LEU A 194 -7.21 -0.71 -15.39
N ILE A 195 -6.82 -1.98 -15.60
CA ILE A 195 -6.15 -2.43 -16.82
C ILE A 195 -7.05 -2.18 -18.05
N ASP A 196 -8.33 -2.54 -17.98
CA ASP A 196 -9.29 -2.34 -19.07
C ASP A 196 -9.52 -0.86 -19.41
N VAL A 197 -9.44 0.01 -18.40
CA VAL A 197 -9.60 1.45 -18.56
C VAL A 197 -8.37 2.12 -19.19
N GLY A 198 -7.16 1.61 -18.91
CA GLY A 198 -5.95 2.14 -19.53
C GLY A 198 -4.63 1.89 -18.79
N CYS A 199 -4.62 1.33 -17.58
CA CYS A 199 -3.37 0.96 -16.91
C CYS A 199 -2.63 -0.13 -17.68
N ASP A 200 -1.30 -0.09 -17.68
CA ASP A 200 -0.43 -1.11 -18.30
C ASP A 200 0.28 -1.96 -17.26
N VAL A 201 0.51 -1.42 -16.06
CA VAL A 201 1.04 -2.15 -14.91
C VAL A 201 0.32 -1.69 -13.64
N ILE A 202 -0.01 -2.64 -12.76
CA ILE A 202 -0.54 -2.36 -11.43
C ILE A 202 0.34 -3.05 -10.38
N ILE A 203 0.75 -2.30 -9.37
CA ILE A 203 1.62 -2.76 -8.29
C ILE A 203 0.94 -2.41 -6.96
N GLY A 204 0.56 -3.44 -6.20
CA GLY A 204 -0.11 -3.30 -4.93
C GLY A 204 0.83 -3.27 -3.71
N GLY A 205 0.31 -2.84 -2.56
CA GLY A 205 0.98 -2.84 -1.25
C GLY A 205 -0.02 -3.03 -0.10
N HIS A 206 0.21 -2.38 1.06
CA HIS A 206 -0.69 -2.32 2.23
C HIS A 206 -0.81 -3.60 3.06
N THR A 207 -0.88 -4.78 2.45
CA THR A 207 -1.18 -6.01 3.20
C THR A 207 -0.06 -6.46 4.14
N HIS A 208 1.12 -5.81 4.05
CA HIS A 208 2.38 -6.16 4.71
C HIS A 208 2.86 -7.60 4.44
N MET A 209 2.27 -8.27 3.44
CA MET A 209 2.66 -9.58 2.95
C MET A 209 2.78 -9.55 1.43
N VAL A 210 3.72 -10.33 0.89
CA VAL A 210 3.82 -10.51 -0.56
C VAL A 210 2.65 -11.35 -1.05
N GLN A 211 1.97 -10.88 -2.08
CA GLN A 211 0.91 -11.59 -2.78
C GLN A 211 1.36 -11.94 -4.20
N GLY A 212 0.72 -12.94 -4.82
CA GLY A 212 1.07 -13.34 -6.18
C GLY A 212 0.88 -12.23 -7.22
N CYS A 213 1.46 -12.41 -8.38
CA CYS A 213 1.21 -11.60 -9.56
C CYS A 213 0.40 -12.39 -10.60
N GLU A 214 -0.34 -11.68 -11.45
CA GLU A 214 -1.02 -12.26 -12.60
C GLU A 214 -0.75 -11.44 -13.87
N ILE A 215 -0.79 -12.12 -15.01
CA ILE A 215 -0.84 -11.48 -16.32
C ILE A 215 -2.29 -11.47 -16.78
N PHE A 216 -2.87 -10.27 -16.87
CA PHE A 216 -4.23 -10.05 -17.36
C PHE A 216 -4.17 -9.21 -18.64
N LYS A 217 -4.65 -9.76 -19.77
CA LYS A 217 -4.55 -9.11 -21.09
C LYS A 217 -3.14 -8.62 -21.40
N GLU A 218 -2.16 -9.52 -21.22
CA GLU A 218 -0.72 -9.26 -21.46
C GLU A 218 -0.09 -8.18 -20.55
N LYS A 219 -0.80 -7.74 -19.50
CA LYS A 219 -0.37 -6.70 -18.58
C LYS A 219 -0.16 -7.24 -17.17
N LEU A 220 0.86 -6.72 -16.50
CA LEU A 220 1.28 -7.19 -15.18
C LEU A 220 0.41 -6.57 -14.08
N ILE A 221 -0.09 -7.42 -13.19
CA ILE A 221 -0.68 -7.04 -11.91
C ILE A 221 0.08 -7.78 -10.81
N CYS A 222 0.76 -7.06 -9.92
CA CYS A 222 1.29 -7.62 -8.67
C CYS A 222 0.43 -7.13 -7.51
N TYR A 223 -0.14 -8.05 -6.75
CA TYR A 223 -1.22 -7.71 -5.82
C TYR A 223 -0.73 -7.07 -4.51
N SER A 224 0.49 -7.39 -4.05
CA SER A 224 1.13 -6.74 -2.92
C SER A 224 2.62 -7.06 -2.92
N LEU A 225 3.46 -6.03 -2.85
CA LEU A 225 4.91 -6.18 -2.71
C LEU A 225 5.37 -6.50 -1.28
N GLY A 226 4.47 -6.41 -0.29
CA GLY A 226 4.84 -6.51 1.13
C GLY A 226 5.72 -5.35 1.59
N ASN A 227 6.49 -5.59 2.65
CA ASN A 227 7.33 -4.55 3.27
C ASN A 227 8.72 -4.49 2.64
N PHE A 228 9.16 -3.29 2.26
CA PHE A 228 10.56 -3.07 1.95
C PHE A 228 11.38 -2.87 3.24
N VAL A 229 11.01 -1.88 4.06
CA VAL A 229 11.62 -1.62 5.38
C VAL A 229 10.55 -1.14 6.34
N PHE A 230 10.25 -1.91 7.39
CA PHE A 230 9.24 -1.52 8.36
C PHE A 230 9.78 -1.63 9.80
N GLU A 231 10.36 -0.53 10.30
CA GLU A 231 10.96 -0.43 11.64
C GLU A 231 9.88 -0.31 12.72
N ARG A 232 9.18 -1.41 13.04
CA ARG A 232 8.38 -1.47 14.26
C ARG A 232 8.39 -2.86 14.89
N ASN A 233 8.37 -2.87 16.24
CA ASN A 233 8.20 -4.03 17.13
C ASN A 233 6.93 -4.89 16.92
N LEU A 234 6.19 -4.70 15.82
CA LEU A 234 5.13 -5.61 15.37
C LEU A 234 5.68 -6.80 14.56
N ALA A 235 6.98 -6.78 14.20
CA ALA A 235 7.73 -7.83 13.51
C ALA A 235 7.96 -9.12 14.34
N LYS A 236 6.92 -9.64 15.00
CA LYS A 236 6.94 -11.01 15.55
C LYS A 236 6.66 -12.07 14.49
N LYS A 237 6.30 -11.66 13.27
CA LYS A 237 6.03 -12.55 12.15
C LYS A 237 7.13 -12.39 11.11
N ASP A 238 7.80 -13.49 10.78
CA ASP A 238 8.83 -13.51 9.73
C ASP A 238 8.31 -12.99 8.37
N SER A 239 6.99 -13.08 8.13
CA SER A 239 6.36 -12.57 6.92
C SER A 239 6.50 -11.06 6.72
N TRP A 240 6.53 -10.27 7.81
CA TRP A 240 6.67 -8.81 7.75
C TRP A 240 8.09 -8.35 7.41
N CYS A 241 9.06 -9.26 7.53
CA CYS A 241 10.45 -9.05 7.17
C CYS A 241 10.71 -9.34 5.69
N ILE A 242 9.71 -9.81 4.94
CA ILE A 242 9.85 -10.20 3.55
C ILE A 242 9.01 -9.26 2.68
N GLY A 243 9.64 -8.77 1.61
CA GLY A 243 9.00 -8.03 0.55
C GLY A 243 9.57 -8.41 -0.80
N GLU A 244 9.17 -7.66 -1.81
CA GLU A 244 9.77 -7.67 -3.14
C GLU A 244 9.78 -6.28 -3.75
N PHE A 245 10.51 -6.16 -4.85
CA PHE A 245 10.37 -5.03 -5.75
C PHE A 245 10.25 -5.51 -7.19
N VAL A 246 9.54 -4.72 -7.98
CA VAL A 246 9.37 -4.95 -9.42
C VAL A 246 10.30 -4.00 -10.16
N SER A 247 11.15 -4.53 -11.04
CA SER A 247 11.98 -3.76 -11.95
C SER A 247 11.36 -3.82 -13.34
N LEU A 248 10.93 -2.66 -13.86
CA LEU A 248 10.30 -2.49 -15.16
C LEU A 248 11.28 -1.83 -16.13
N SER A 249 11.50 -2.44 -17.28
CA SER A 249 12.24 -1.85 -18.40
C SER A 249 11.24 -1.46 -19.49
N LEU A 250 11.04 -0.15 -19.67
CA LEU A 250 10.07 0.41 -20.60
C LEU A 250 10.78 0.94 -21.85
N SER A 251 10.24 0.56 -23.01
CA SER A 251 10.70 1.01 -24.33
C SER A 251 9.51 1.14 -25.28
N ARG A 252 9.72 1.67 -26.49
CA ARG A 252 8.70 1.65 -27.55
C ARG A 252 8.25 0.24 -27.97
N LYS A 253 9.00 -0.82 -27.61
CA LYS A 253 8.66 -2.22 -27.95
C LYS A 253 7.72 -2.87 -26.94
N GLY A 254 7.57 -2.29 -25.75
CA GLY A 254 6.78 -2.86 -24.66
C GLY A 254 7.45 -2.69 -23.30
N ILE A 255 6.90 -3.41 -22.33
CA ILE A 255 7.37 -3.47 -20.94
C ILE A 255 7.94 -4.85 -20.67
N GLU A 256 9.21 -4.90 -20.28
CA GLU A 256 9.82 -6.09 -19.68
C GLU A 256 9.88 -5.92 -18.17
N TYR A 257 9.77 -7.01 -17.40
CA TYR A 257 9.81 -6.92 -15.95
C TYR A 257 10.59 -8.07 -15.31
N ASN A 258 11.17 -7.78 -14.14
CA ASN A 258 11.77 -8.75 -13.24
C ASN A 258 11.30 -8.47 -11.81
N ILE A 259 11.14 -9.51 -11.00
CA ILE A 259 10.66 -9.40 -9.62
C ILE A 259 11.71 -10.02 -8.70
N PHE A 260 12.13 -9.26 -7.70
CA PHE A 260 13.21 -9.64 -6.79
C PHE A 260 12.72 -9.62 -5.35
N GLY A 261 13.00 -10.70 -4.61
CA GLY A 261 12.69 -10.77 -3.19
C GLY A 261 13.69 -9.99 -2.35
N THR A 262 13.19 -9.34 -1.32
CA THR A 262 13.98 -8.64 -0.30
C THR A 262 13.64 -9.14 1.09
N ARG A 263 14.64 -9.13 1.97
CA ARG A 263 14.47 -9.40 3.39
C ARG A 263 15.04 -8.27 4.22
N PHE A 264 14.25 -7.72 5.13
CA PHE A 264 14.71 -6.78 6.16
C PHE A 264 14.87 -7.50 7.50
N PHE A 265 16.10 -7.62 8.00
CA PHE A 265 16.40 -8.27 9.26
C PHE A 265 17.66 -7.67 9.89
N ASN A 266 17.68 -7.49 11.22
CA ASN A 266 18.79 -6.86 11.96
C ASN A 266 19.25 -5.53 11.34
N ASN A 267 18.30 -4.65 11.01
CA ASN A 267 18.53 -3.36 10.35
C ASN A 267 19.28 -3.45 9.01
N ARG A 268 19.23 -4.60 8.34
CA ARG A 268 19.83 -4.79 7.02
C ARG A 268 18.80 -5.28 6.03
N VAL A 269 18.81 -4.72 4.83
CA VAL A 269 18.04 -5.20 3.68
C VAL A 269 18.96 -6.03 2.78
N GLU A 270 18.55 -7.25 2.51
CA GLU A 270 19.28 -8.21 1.68
C GLU A 270 18.40 -8.72 0.54
N LEU A 271 19.02 -9.07 -0.58
CA LEU A 271 18.33 -9.77 -1.66
C LEU A 271 18.14 -11.23 -1.29
N ILE A 272 16.95 -11.76 -1.55
CA ILE A 272 16.68 -13.19 -1.50
C ILE A 272 17.18 -13.79 -2.82
N SER A 273 17.70 -15.02 -2.80
CA SER A 273 18.22 -15.67 -4.01
C SER A 273 17.14 -15.80 -5.08
N ASP A 274 17.51 -15.49 -6.33
CA ASP A 274 16.59 -15.47 -7.48
C ASP A 274 15.87 -16.81 -7.69
N GLU A 275 16.56 -17.94 -7.48
CA GLU A 275 15.99 -19.29 -7.60
C GLU A 275 14.89 -19.51 -6.57
N TYR A 276 15.17 -19.25 -5.29
CA TYR A 276 14.19 -19.39 -4.22
C TYR A 276 13.03 -18.41 -4.39
N TRP A 277 13.31 -17.19 -4.84
CA TRP A 277 12.26 -16.20 -5.04
C TRP A 277 11.30 -16.59 -6.15
N LYS A 278 11.82 -17.11 -7.27
CA LYS A 278 10.99 -17.63 -8.36
C LYS A 278 10.07 -18.76 -7.90
N GLU A 279 10.60 -19.72 -7.14
CA GLU A 279 9.79 -20.82 -6.58
C GLU A 279 8.69 -20.29 -5.65
N LYS A 280 9.02 -19.34 -4.77
CA LYS A 280 8.05 -18.74 -3.86
C LYS A 280 6.98 -17.95 -4.62
N LEU A 281 7.37 -17.17 -5.61
CA LEU A 281 6.44 -16.41 -6.45
C LEU A 281 5.52 -17.34 -7.23
N ASP A 282 6.03 -18.45 -7.77
CA ASP A 282 5.20 -19.47 -8.44
C ASP A 282 4.15 -20.08 -7.50
N LEU A 283 4.50 -20.31 -6.23
CA LEU A 283 3.55 -20.78 -5.22
C LEU A 283 2.48 -19.73 -4.92
N LEU A 284 2.85 -18.45 -4.82
CA LEU A 284 1.90 -17.35 -4.62
C LEU A 284 0.99 -17.18 -5.84
N ASN A 285 1.52 -17.28 -7.06
CA ASN A 285 0.76 -17.19 -8.29
C ASN A 285 -0.24 -18.35 -8.41
N LYS A 286 0.13 -19.56 -8.00
CA LYS A 286 -0.78 -20.72 -7.95
C LYS A 286 -1.98 -20.49 -7.04
N LYS A 287 -1.83 -19.73 -5.94
CA LYS A 287 -2.96 -19.38 -5.06
C LYS A 287 -4.03 -18.55 -5.76
N LEU A 288 -3.70 -17.86 -6.85
CA LEU A 288 -4.63 -17.05 -7.64
C LEU A 288 -5.48 -17.87 -8.63
N GLY A 289 -5.17 -19.17 -8.78
CA GLY A 289 -5.80 -20.11 -9.71
C GLY A 289 -6.85 -21.00 -9.05
N GLU A 290 -6.75 -22.31 -9.28
CA GLU A 290 -7.71 -23.29 -8.78
C GLU A 290 -7.76 -23.28 -7.24
N GLY A 291 -8.98 -23.27 -6.67
CA GLY A 291 -9.19 -23.23 -5.22
C GLY A 291 -9.09 -21.82 -4.59
N TYR A 292 -8.70 -20.79 -5.34
CA TYR A 292 -8.63 -19.39 -4.89
C TYR A 292 -9.89 -18.97 -4.11
N GLU A 293 -11.07 -19.19 -4.71
CA GLU A 293 -12.36 -18.82 -4.11
C GLU A 293 -12.61 -19.52 -2.78
N ASN A 294 -12.30 -20.81 -2.68
CA ASN A 294 -12.51 -21.55 -1.44
C ASN A 294 -11.60 -21.04 -0.33
N GLU A 295 -10.33 -20.76 -0.66
CA GLU A 295 -9.35 -20.29 0.31
C GLU A 295 -9.68 -18.89 0.82
N ILE A 296 -10.00 -17.94 -0.06
CA ILE A 296 -10.33 -16.58 0.39
C ILE A 296 -11.64 -16.55 1.19
N ASN A 297 -12.63 -17.39 0.84
CA ASN A 297 -13.86 -17.52 1.63
C ASN A 297 -13.56 -18.08 3.02
N ARG A 298 -12.66 -19.07 3.13
CA ARG A 298 -12.20 -19.61 4.43
C ARG A 298 -11.52 -18.54 5.28
N ILE A 299 -10.65 -17.73 4.69
CA ILE A 299 -9.99 -16.59 5.35
C ILE A 299 -11.03 -15.58 5.84
N CYS A 300 -11.98 -15.17 5.00
CA CYS A 300 -13.02 -14.23 5.37
C CYS A 300 -13.87 -14.76 6.55
N ILE A 301 -14.29 -16.03 6.48
CA ILE A 301 -15.07 -16.68 7.55
C ILE A 301 -14.29 -16.68 8.87
N LYS A 302 -12.98 -16.97 8.82
CA LYS A 302 -12.10 -16.98 10.00
C LYS A 302 -11.91 -15.57 10.57
N LYS A 303 -11.69 -14.55 9.73
CA LYS A 303 -11.58 -13.16 10.19
C LYS A 303 -12.89 -12.62 10.77
N MET A 304 -14.04 -13.18 10.38
CA MET A 304 -15.33 -12.83 10.98
C MET A 304 -15.35 -13.03 12.49
N ASP A 305 -14.56 -13.94 13.05
CA ASP A 305 -14.50 -14.13 14.49
C ASP A 305 -13.85 -12.92 15.18
N ALA A 306 -12.81 -12.33 14.57
CA ALA A 306 -12.21 -11.08 15.04
C ALA A 306 -13.20 -9.90 14.93
N TYR A 307 -13.93 -9.79 13.82
CA TYR A 307 -14.96 -8.76 13.65
C TYR A 307 -16.14 -8.94 14.62
N ASN A 308 -16.59 -10.17 14.86
CA ASN A 308 -17.64 -10.47 15.84
C ASN A 308 -17.21 -10.08 17.25
N MET A 309 -15.96 -10.40 17.62
CA MET A 309 -15.39 -9.96 18.90
C MET A 309 -15.35 -8.43 18.98
N LEU A 310 -14.89 -7.77 17.91
CA LEU A 310 -14.90 -6.31 17.81
C LEU A 310 -16.29 -5.73 18.01
N PHE A 311 -17.27 -6.11 17.19
CA PHE A 311 -18.62 -5.57 17.24
C PHE A 311 -19.32 -5.87 18.57
N SER A 312 -19.13 -7.08 19.11
CA SER A 312 -19.66 -7.46 20.42
C SER A 312 -19.04 -6.66 21.56
N MET A 313 -17.83 -6.12 21.37
CA MET A 313 -17.13 -5.26 22.33
C MET A 313 -17.22 -3.77 22.00
N GLY A 314 -18.10 -3.38 21.07
CA GLY A 314 -18.25 -1.98 20.64
C GLY A 314 -17.04 -1.43 19.87
N GLY A 315 -16.40 -2.23 19.02
CA GLY A 315 -15.28 -1.82 18.16
C GLY A 315 -13.90 -1.81 18.84
N TYR A 316 -13.67 -2.63 19.87
CA TYR A 316 -12.40 -2.63 20.62
C TYR A 316 -11.60 -3.94 20.42
N ILE A 317 -10.36 -3.86 19.94
CA ILE A 317 -9.37 -4.95 20.09
C ILE A 317 -8.13 -4.39 20.80
N TYR A 318 -7.86 -4.94 21.98
CA TYR A 318 -6.53 -5.48 22.35
C TYR A 318 -6.75 -6.51 23.47
N PRO A 319 -6.42 -7.80 23.27
CA PRO A 319 -6.34 -8.76 24.37
C PRO A 319 -5.05 -8.45 25.16
N ASN A 320 -5.11 -7.41 25.98
CA ASN A 320 -4.07 -7.06 26.94
C ASN A 320 -4.74 -6.61 28.26
N ARG A 321 -3.95 -6.11 29.22
CA ARG A 321 -4.25 -5.56 30.57
C ARG A 321 -5.57 -4.78 30.79
N TYR A 322 -6.31 -4.47 29.73
CA TYR A 322 -7.52 -3.67 29.71
C TYR A 322 -8.81 -4.46 29.41
N LEU A 323 -8.78 -5.81 29.40
CA LEU A 323 -9.97 -6.65 29.23
C LEU A 323 -11.15 -6.20 30.13
N TRP A 324 -10.87 -5.88 31.39
CA TRP A 324 -11.86 -5.35 32.33
C TRP A 324 -12.45 -4.00 31.90
N LYS A 325 -11.67 -3.09 31.29
CA LYS A 325 -12.19 -1.82 30.75
C LYS A 325 -13.12 -2.07 29.57
N SER A 326 -12.82 -3.05 28.73
CA SER A 326 -13.68 -3.43 27.60
C SER A 326 -14.98 -4.08 28.07
N ILE A 327 -14.92 -4.94 29.09
CA ILE A 327 -16.12 -5.50 29.76
C ILE A 327 -16.98 -4.37 30.37
N ILE A 328 -16.37 -3.42 31.08
CA ILE A 328 -17.09 -2.27 31.64
C ILE A 328 -17.77 -1.45 30.52
N ARG A 329 -17.07 -1.17 29.42
CA ARG A 329 -17.65 -0.43 28.28
C ARG A 329 -18.77 -1.18 27.58
N TYR A 330 -18.67 -2.51 27.48
CA TYR A 330 -19.74 -3.38 26.99
C TYR A 330 -21.01 -3.24 27.86
N PHE A 331 -20.87 -3.36 29.19
CA PHE A 331 -21.99 -3.14 30.12
C PHE A 331 -22.54 -1.71 30.06
N LEU A 332 -21.68 -0.72 29.80
CA LEU A 332 -22.07 0.68 29.59
C LEU A 332 -22.55 1.00 28.17
N ARG A 333 -22.62 0.02 27.26
CA ARG A 333 -22.99 0.19 25.83
C ARG A 333 -22.19 1.28 25.10
N ARG A 334 -20.93 1.50 25.46
CA ARG A 334 -20.06 2.51 24.83
C ARG A 334 -19.29 1.87 23.67
N CYS A 335 -19.59 2.32 22.45
CA CYS A 335 -18.92 1.91 21.23
C CYS A 335 -17.83 2.93 20.83
N ASP A 336 -16.71 2.46 20.29
CA ASP A 336 -15.73 3.28 19.59
C ASP A 336 -16.23 3.53 18.16
N ASN A 337 -16.94 4.64 17.97
CA ASN A 337 -17.54 5.00 16.69
C ASN A 337 -16.48 5.17 15.58
N ILE A 338 -15.24 5.52 15.92
CA ILE A 338 -14.15 5.72 14.94
C ILE A 338 -13.72 4.37 14.37
N HIS A 339 -13.59 3.35 15.24
CA HIS A 339 -13.24 2.02 14.79
C HIS A 339 -14.36 1.35 14.00
N VAL A 340 -15.62 1.54 14.41
CA VAL A 340 -16.78 1.06 13.63
C VAL A 340 -16.85 1.76 12.26
N LEU A 341 -16.69 3.08 12.22
CA LEU A 341 -16.62 3.83 10.96
C LEU A 341 -15.52 3.29 10.05
N ASN A 342 -14.32 3.02 10.59
CA ASN A 342 -13.23 2.41 9.84
C ASN A 342 -13.65 1.12 9.13
N ASN A 343 -14.24 0.19 9.89
CA ASN A 343 -14.62 -1.13 9.37
C ASN A 343 -15.74 -1.07 8.32
N LEU A 344 -16.55 0.00 8.33
CA LEU A 344 -17.59 0.23 7.34
C LEU A 344 -17.08 0.96 6.10
N GLN A 345 -16.20 1.95 6.26
CA GLN A 345 -15.70 2.75 5.14
C GLN A 345 -14.60 2.03 4.36
N CYS A 346 -13.66 1.38 5.06
CA CYS A 346 -12.60 0.56 4.47
C CYS A 346 -13.19 -0.60 3.69
N GLU A 347 -12.93 -0.63 2.39
CA GLU A 347 -13.48 -1.61 1.49
C GLU A 347 -12.99 -3.02 1.82
N SER A 348 -11.71 -3.18 2.17
CA SER A 348 -11.16 -4.49 2.57
C SER A 348 -11.90 -5.08 3.77
N HIS A 349 -12.12 -4.30 4.82
CA HIS A 349 -12.89 -4.74 5.98
C HIS A 349 -14.36 -5.02 5.61
N ARG A 350 -15.01 -4.08 4.91
CA ARG A 350 -16.42 -4.19 4.51
C ARG A 350 -16.67 -5.43 3.66
N TRP A 351 -15.87 -5.65 2.62
CA TRP A 351 -16.00 -6.81 1.72
C TRP A 351 -15.72 -8.12 2.43
N THR A 352 -14.70 -8.17 3.29
CA THR A 352 -14.42 -9.36 4.11
C THR A 352 -15.62 -9.74 4.98
N ILE A 353 -16.22 -8.76 5.68
CA ILE A 353 -17.40 -8.97 6.52
C ILE A 353 -18.60 -9.42 5.68
N MET A 354 -18.89 -8.71 4.59
CA MET A 354 -20.01 -9.05 3.70
C MET A 354 -19.88 -10.47 3.15
N ARG A 355 -18.69 -10.85 2.67
CA ARG A 355 -18.42 -12.18 2.11
C ARG A 355 -18.57 -13.27 3.15
N ALA A 356 -18.01 -13.07 4.35
CA ALA A 356 -18.15 -14.00 5.45
C ALA A 356 -19.61 -14.20 5.87
N LEU A 357 -20.38 -13.11 5.98
CA LEU A 357 -21.80 -13.17 6.34
C LEU A 357 -22.62 -13.87 5.26
N ARG A 358 -22.41 -13.56 3.98
CA ARG A 358 -23.10 -14.26 2.88
C ARG A 358 -22.84 -15.77 2.94
N LYS A 359 -21.57 -16.18 3.06
CA LYS A 359 -21.20 -17.60 3.14
C LYS A 359 -21.76 -18.31 4.38
N LYS A 360 -21.73 -17.69 5.56
CA LYS A 360 -22.30 -18.25 6.79
C LYS A 360 -23.83 -18.44 6.70
N ASN A 361 -24.51 -17.66 5.87
CA ASN A 361 -25.97 -17.69 5.72
C ASN A 361 -26.46 -18.34 4.41
N GLY A 362 -25.57 -18.88 3.58
CA GLY A 362 -25.92 -19.50 2.30
C GLY A 362 -26.49 -18.53 1.25
N LEU A 363 -26.06 -17.25 1.30
CA LEU A 363 -26.47 -16.17 0.40
C LEU A 363 -25.48 -15.92 -0.75
#